data_AF-A0AAD3RHI7-F1
#
_entry.id   AF-A0AAD3RHI7-F1
#
_cell.length_a   1.000
_cell.length_b   1.000
_cell.length_c   1.000
_cell.angle_alpha   90.00
_cell.angle_beta   90.00
_cell.angle_gamma   90.00
#
_symmetry.space_group_name_H-M   'P 1'
#
loop_
_entity.id
_entity.type
_entity.pdbx_description
1 polymer ?
#
loop_
_entity_poly.entity_id
_entity_poly.type
_entity_poly.pdbx_seq_one_letter_code
_entity_poly.pdbx_strand_id
1 'polypeptide(L)'
;LAQYPMLREEMERIVTQHIRDRESRTKDQVMLLIDIELAYMNTNHEDFIGFANAQQKSSQMSKKKAAGNQDEIMVIRKGWLTINNIGIMKGGAKEYWFVLTAETLSWYKDDEEKEKKYMLPVDNLKLKDIEKSFMSSKHIFALFNTEHRNVYKDYRQLELASESQEEVDSWKASFLRAGVYPERSVDKEKVSHFLFITSSFCL
;
A
#
# COMPACT_ATOMS: atom_id res chain seq x y z
N LEU A 1 -37.97 41.82 12.93
CA LEU A 1 -38.98 41.46 11.90
C LEU A 1 -40.39 41.25 12.46
N ALA A 2 -40.59 41.00 13.76
CA ALA A 2 -41.93 40.97 14.38
C ALA A 2 -42.67 42.34 14.40
N GLN A 3 -41.97 43.42 14.07
CA GLN A 3 -42.47 44.80 14.12
C GLN A 3 -43.20 45.25 12.85
N TYR A 4 -43.09 44.49 11.73
CA TYR A 4 -43.74 44.77 10.46
C TYR A 4 -44.33 43.50 9.83
N PRO A 5 -45.53 43.06 10.27
CA PRO A 5 -46.11 41.78 9.87
C PRO A 5 -46.38 41.67 8.36
N MET A 6 -46.90 42.73 7.73
CA MET A 6 -47.20 42.76 6.29
C MET A 6 -45.94 42.65 5.43
N LEU A 7 -44.85 43.32 5.83
CA LEU A 7 -43.59 43.27 5.11
C LEU A 7 -42.96 41.87 5.20
N ARG A 8 -43.08 41.23 6.36
CA ARG A 8 -42.60 39.87 6.57
C ARG A 8 -43.32 38.88 5.66
N GLU A 9 -44.65 38.95 5.60
CA GLU A 9 -45.46 38.06 4.76
C GLU A 9 -45.08 38.21 3.28
N GLU A 10 -44.92 39.44 2.79
CA GLU A 10 -44.52 39.65 1.41
C GLU A 10 -43.08 39.24 1.10
N MET A 11 -42.15 39.47 2.03
CA MET A 11 -40.79 38.97 1.90
C MET A 11 -40.78 37.43 1.82
N GLU A 12 -41.49 36.75 2.73
CA GLU A 12 -41.57 35.29 2.73
C GLU A 12 -42.20 34.76 1.45
N ARG A 13 -43.25 35.40 0.93
CA ARG A 13 -43.87 35.03 -0.35
C ARG A 13 -42.91 35.17 -1.53
N ILE A 14 -42.23 36.32 -1.66
CA ILE A 14 -41.30 36.58 -2.76
C ILE A 14 -40.10 35.61 -2.71
N VAL A 15 -39.49 35.45 -1.53
CA VAL A 15 -38.34 34.56 -1.36
C VAL A 15 -38.73 33.10 -1.63
N THR A 16 -39.86 32.64 -1.09
CA THR A 16 -40.34 31.26 -1.32
C THR A 16 -40.64 31.00 -2.78
N GLN A 17 -41.29 31.96 -3.46
CA GLN A 17 -41.56 31.83 -4.89
C GLN A 17 -40.25 31.77 -5.69
N HIS A 18 -39.30 32.64 -5.38
CA HIS A 18 -38.00 32.63 -6.05
C HIS A 18 -37.27 31.30 -5.84
N ILE A 19 -37.26 30.76 -4.62
CA ILE A 19 -36.64 29.46 -4.32
C ILE A 19 -37.29 28.35 -5.16
N ARG A 20 -38.63 28.31 -5.24
CA ARG A 20 -39.34 27.30 -6.05
C ARG A 20 -39.02 27.41 -7.54
N ASP A 21 -38.96 28.63 -8.07
CA ASP A 21 -38.61 28.86 -9.48
C ASP A 21 -37.16 28.43 -9.78
N ARG A 22 -36.23 28.70 -8.85
CA ARG A 22 -34.82 28.27 -8.97
C ARG A 22 -34.66 26.76 -8.81
N GLU A 23 -35.43 26.15 -7.91
CA GLU A 23 -35.47 24.70 -7.71
C GLU A 23 -35.88 24.00 -9.01
N SER A 24 -36.96 24.46 -9.66
CA SER A 24 -37.43 23.88 -10.92
C SER A 24 -36.36 23.91 -12.01
N ARG A 25 -35.72 25.08 -12.22
CA ARG A 25 -34.67 25.23 -13.25
C ARG A 25 -33.44 24.36 -12.95
N THR A 26 -33.10 24.23 -11.67
CA THR A 26 -31.98 23.37 -11.26
C THR A 26 -32.28 21.90 -11.52
N LYS A 27 -33.52 21.46 -11.27
CA LYS A 27 -33.94 20.08 -11.59
C LYS A 27 -33.78 19.78 -13.07
N ASP A 28 -34.21 20.69 -13.95
CA ASP A 28 -34.07 20.53 -15.40
C ASP A 28 -32.58 20.44 -15.80
N GLN A 29 -31.72 21.28 -15.19
CA GLN A 29 -30.28 21.24 -15.45
C GLN A 29 -29.62 19.94 -14.98
N VAL A 30 -30.03 19.39 -13.83
CA VAL A 30 -29.52 18.11 -13.33
C VAL A 30 -29.92 16.97 -14.25
N MET A 31 -31.17 16.96 -14.72
CA MET A 31 -31.64 15.95 -15.68
C MET A 31 -30.83 16.02 -16.99
N LEU A 32 -30.58 17.22 -17.51
CA LEU A 32 -29.74 17.42 -18.69
C LEU A 32 -28.32 16.88 -18.50
N LEU A 33 -27.70 17.12 -17.34
CA LEU A 33 -26.36 16.59 -17.05
C LEU A 33 -26.35 15.06 -17.04
N ILE A 34 -27.39 14.43 -16.47
CA ILE A 34 -27.54 12.96 -16.49
C ILE A 34 -27.68 12.46 -17.94
N ASP A 35 -28.50 13.13 -18.76
CA ASP A 35 -28.71 12.75 -20.16
C ASP A 35 -27.41 12.84 -20.98
N ILE A 36 -26.55 13.84 -20.70
CA ILE A 36 -25.24 13.99 -21.35
C ILE A 36 -24.32 12.81 -21.01
N GLU A 37 -24.21 12.45 -19.73
CA GLU A 37 -23.35 11.34 -19.28
C GLU A 37 -23.85 9.99 -19.83
N LEU A 38 -25.16 9.82 -20.02
CA LEU A 38 -25.74 8.62 -20.65
C LEU A 38 -25.53 8.57 -22.17
N ALA A 39 -25.50 9.73 -22.84
CA ALA A 39 -25.33 9.81 -24.29
C ALA A 39 -23.91 9.45 -24.74
N TYR A 40 -22.91 9.67 -23.88
CA TYR A 40 -21.50 9.43 -24.23
C TYR A 40 -20.69 8.91 -23.04
N MET A 41 -20.09 7.73 -23.22
CA MET A 41 -19.09 7.21 -22.27
C MET A 41 -17.68 7.66 -22.67
N ASN A 42 -17.05 8.50 -21.84
CA ASN A 42 -15.66 8.91 -22.03
C ASN A 42 -14.68 7.81 -21.62
N THR A 43 -14.24 7.01 -22.59
CA THR A 43 -13.28 5.93 -22.36
C THR A 43 -11.82 6.40 -22.21
N ASN A 44 -11.56 7.70 -22.37
CA ASN A 44 -10.24 8.31 -22.19
C ASN A 44 -10.09 8.98 -20.80
N HIS A 45 -11.06 8.77 -19.90
CA HIS A 45 -10.96 9.24 -18.51
C HIS A 45 -9.87 8.47 -17.76
N GLU A 46 -9.13 9.14 -16.87
CA GLU A 46 -8.00 8.53 -16.13
C GLU A 46 -8.43 7.32 -15.27
N ASP A 47 -9.62 7.39 -14.69
CA ASP A 47 -10.23 6.28 -13.93
C ASP A 47 -10.82 5.14 -14.80
N PHE A 48 -10.76 5.23 -16.13
CA PHE A 48 -11.37 4.23 -17.01
C PHE A 48 -10.49 2.97 -17.15
N ILE A 49 -10.72 1.95 -16.30
CA ILE A 49 -9.93 0.70 -16.24
C ILE A 49 -10.28 -0.31 -17.38
N GLY A 50 -11.21 0.02 -18.27
CA GLY A 50 -11.83 -0.95 -19.20
C GLY A 50 -10.90 -1.54 -20.28
N PHE A 51 -9.97 -0.75 -20.83
CA PHE A 51 -9.15 -1.20 -21.98
C PHE A 51 -7.73 -1.66 -21.60
N ALA A 52 -7.17 -1.19 -20.49
CA ALA A 52 -5.80 -1.52 -20.07
C ALA A 52 -5.63 -3.02 -19.76
N ASN A 53 -6.61 -3.64 -19.09
CA ASN A 53 -6.52 -5.05 -18.68
C ASN A 53 -6.92 -6.04 -19.77
N ALA A 54 -7.66 -5.61 -20.79
CA ALA A 54 -8.04 -6.45 -21.92
C ALA A 54 -6.89 -6.62 -22.94
N GLN A 55 -6.08 -5.57 -23.16
CA GLN A 55 -4.98 -5.60 -24.12
C GLN A 55 -3.72 -6.30 -23.58
N GLN A 56 -3.48 -6.26 -22.27
CA GLN A 56 -2.34 -6.92 -21.62
C GLN A 56 -2.34 -8.46 -21.77
N LYS A 57 -3.50 -9.10 -21.99
CA LYS A 57 -3.56 -10.54 -22.29
C LYS A 57 -3.11 -10.90 -23.71
N SER A 58 -2.98 -9.93 -24.62
CA SER A 58 -2.62 -10.20 -26.03
C SER A 58 -1.22 -9.74 -26.45
N SER A 59 -0.56 -8.86 -25.68
CA SER A 59 0.71 -8.26 -26.08
C SER A 59 1.84 -8.49 -25.08
N GLN A 60 2.01 -9.74 -24.62
CA GLN A 60 3.21 -10.18 -23.89
C GLN A 60 4.38 -10.56 -24.82
N MET A 61 4.35 -10.12 -26.08
CA MET A 61 5.50 -10.13 -26.96
C MET A 61 5.78 -8.72 -27.46
N SER A 62 6.96 -8.23 -27.09
CA SER A 62 7.64 -7.05 -27.66
C SER A 62 7.04 -5.67 -27.36
N LYS A 63 7.56 -5.02 -26.32
CA LYS A 63 8.50 -3.87 -26.47
C LYS A 63 8.82 -3.25 -25.12
N LYS A 64 10.12 -3.22 -24.80
CA LYS A 64 10.72 -2.20 -23.93
C LYS A 64 10.43 -0.82 -24.53
N LYS A 65 9.76 0.05 -23.79
CA LYS A 65 9.76 1.52 -23.94
C LYS A 65 9.78 2.08 -22.51
N ALA A 66 10.92 2.63 -22.10
CA ALA A 66 11.25 4.06 -22.18
C ALA A 66 10.50 4.85 -21.11
N ALA A 67 11.28 5.35 -20.15
CA ALA A 67 10.88 6.18 -19.03
C ALA A 67 10.00 7.37 -19.47
N GLY A 68 8.86 7.54 -18.80
CA GLY A 68 7.96 8.65 -19.05
C GLY A 68 6.50 8.27 -18.83
N ASN A 69 6.15 7.90 -17.60
CA ASN A 69 4.83 8.10 -17.01
C ASN A 69 4.97 7.82 -15.52
N GLN A 70 5.03 8.89 -14.72
CA GLN A 70 4.62 8.83 -13.32
C GLN A 70 3.10 8.68 -13.33
N ASP A 71 2.60 7.51 -13.76
CA ASP A 71 1.30 7.05 -13.26
C ASP A 71 1.46 7.09 -11.74
N GLU A 72 0.65 7.90 -11.04
CA GLU A 72 0.83 8.20 -9.63
C GLU A 72 1.17 6.92 -8.87
N ILE A 73 2.44 6.74 -8.54
CA ILE A 73 2.89 5.58 -7.78
C ILE A 73 2.30 5.82 -6.39
N MET A 74 1.09 5.31 -6.16
CA MET A 74 0.35 5.52 -4.93
C MET A 74 1.21 5.00 -3.78
N VAL A 75 1.67 5.94 -2.96
CA VAL A 75 2.50 5.63 -1.80
C VAL A 75 1.59 5.06 -0.72
N ILE A 76 1.84 3.81 -0.33
CA ILE A 76 1.09 3.14 0.74
C ILE A 76 1.53 3.67 2.10
N ARG A 77 2.85 3.85 2.29
CA ARG A 77 3.43 4.32 3.54
C ARG A 77 4.82 4.90 3.34
N LYS A 78 5.17 5.90 4.17
CA LYS A 78 6.55 6.35 4.39
C LYS A 78 6.90 6.27 5.87
N GLY A 79 8.18 6.07 6.19
CA GLY A 79 8.64 6.12 7.57
C GLY A 79 10.04 5.56 7.77
N TRP A 80 10.60 5.80 8.95
CA TRP A 80 11.90 5.29 9.35
C TRP A 80 11.83 3.81 9.73
N LEU A 81 12.82 3.03 9.28
CA LEU A 81 13.08 1.67 9.74
C LEU A 81 14.59 1.44 9.83
N THR A 82 15.01 0.61 10.77
CA THR A 82 16.40 0.17 10.88
C THR A 82 16.62 -1.11 10.07
N ILE A 83 17.59 -1.12 9.16
CA ILE A 83 18.05 -2.38 8.56
C ILE A 83 19.03 -3.04 9.53
N ASN A 84 18.65 -4.17 10.11
CA ASN A 84 19.37 -4.80 11.21
C ASN A 84 20.52 -5.72 10.74
N ASN A 85 20.38 -6.38 9.59
CA ASN A 85 21.34 -7.38 9.11
C ASN A 85 22.42 -6.85 8.16
N ILE A 86 22.71 -5.53 8.20
CA ILE A 86 23.87 -4.98 7.49
C ILE A 86 25.14 -5.41 8.23
N GLY A 87 26.04 -6.07 7.50
CA GLY A 87 27.28 -6.61 8.06
C GLY A 87 28.13 -5.52 8.72
N ILE A 88 28.83 -5.88 9.80
CA ILE A 88 29.66 -4.97 10.60
C ILE A 88 30.68 -4.22 9.72
N MET A 89 31.24 -4.88 8.70
CA MET A 89 32.17 -4.27 7.73
C MET A 89 31.54 -3.18 6.85
N LYS A 90 30.21 -3.12 6.76
CA LYS A 90 29.45 -2.14 5.94
C LYS A 90 28.73 -1.08 6.81
N GLY A 91 29.09 -0.97 8.10
CA GLY A 91 28.60 0.09 9.00
C GLY A 91 27.55 -0.34 10.02
N GLY A 92 27.27 -1.64 10.15
CA GLY A 92 26.32 -2.18 11.14
C GLY A 92 24.86 -1.78 10.87
N ALA A 93 24.01 -2.01 11.87
CA ALA A 93 22.58 -1.68 11.79
C ALA A 93 22.39 -0.16 11.65
N LYS A 94 21.65 0.24 10.61
CA LYS A 94 21.47 1.66 10.26
C LYS A 94 20.02 1.97 9.91
N GLU A 95 19.59 3.15 10.31
CA GLU A 95 18.27 3.67 10.02
C GLU A 95 18.21 4.34 8.64
N TYR A 96 17.12 4.11 7.92
CA TYR A 96 16.84 4.67 6.61
C TYR A 96 15.38 5.11 6.52
N TRP A 97 15.11 6.06 5.63
CA TRP A 97 13.75 6.48 5.29
C TRP A 97 13.18 5.56 4.22
N PHE A 98 12.11 4.82 4.54
CA PHE A 98 11.47 3.89 3.62
C PHE A 98 10.23 4.51 2.99
N VAL A 99 10.04 4.19 1.71
CA VAL A 99 8.84 4.52 0.93
C VAL A 99 8.33 3.22 0.33
N LEU A 100 7.15 2.79 0.79
CA LEU A 100 6.46 1.59 0.30
C LEU A 100 5.36 1.99 -0.68
N THR A 101 5.38 1.36 -1.84
CA THR A 101 4.37 1.49 -2.89
C THR A 101 3.79 0.12 -3.20
N ALA A 102 2.75 0.05 -4.04
CA ALA A 102 2.17 -1.23 -4.46
C ALA A 102 3.14 -2.11 -5.27
N GLU A 103 4.22 -1.54 -5.80
CA GLU A 103 5.17 -2.23 -6.68
C GLU A 103 6.59 -2.32 -6.10
N THR A 104 6.99 -1.36 -5.26
CA THR A 104 8.38 -1.29 -4.77
C THR A 104 8.46 -0.86 -3.31
N LEU A 105 9.48 -1.38 -2.63
CA LEU A 105 10.00 -0.86 -1.38
C LEU A 105 11.32 -0.14 -1.67
N SER A 106 11.32 1.18 -1.56
CA SER A 106 12.52 2.01 -1.73
C SER A 106 13.00 2.54 -0.39
N TRP A 107 14.32 2.72 -0.22
CA TRP A 107 14.86 3.40 0.94
C TRP A 107 15.92 4.44 0.59
N TYR A 108 15.95 5.49 1.39
CA TYR A 108 16.74 6.70 1.22
C TYR A 108 17.60 6.95 2.44
N LYS A 109 18.66 7.73 2.26
CA LYS A 109 19.53 8.15 3.37
C LYS A 109 18.75 8.93 4.44
N ASP A 110 17.82 9.75 4.00
CA ASP A 110 17.04 10.70 4.80
C ASP A 110 15.64 10.90 4.17
N ASP A 111 14.78 11.62 4.91
CA ASP A 111 13.41 11.98 4.52
C ASP A 111 13.33 13.06 3.43
N GLU A 112 14.46 13.67 3.06
CA GLU A 112 14.55 14.54 1.89
C GLU A 112 14.41 13.78 0.57
N GLU A 113 14.51 12.43 0.60
CA GLU A 113 14.36 11.53 -0.55
C GLU A 113 15.31 11.83 -1.73
N LYS A 114 16.40 12.56 -1.50
CA LYS A 114 17.38 12.93 -2.54
C LYS A 114 18.33 11.80 -2.90
N GLU A 115 18.73 11.00 -1.91
CA GLU A 115 19.72 9.93 -2.10
C GLU A 115 19.07 8.55 -1.91
N LYS A 116 18.48 8.03 -2.99
CA LYS A 116 17.92 6.66 -3.03
C LYS A 116 19.03 5.62 -2.93
N LYS A 117 19.01 4.82 -1.87
CA LYS A 117 20.01 3.77 -1.63
C LYS A 117 19.70 2.49 -2.39
N TYR A 118 18.43 2.13 -2.46
CA TYR A 118 17.99 0.94 -3.20
C TYR A 118 16.49 1.02 -3.51
N MET A 119 16.08 0.22 -4.49
CA MET A 119 14.69 -0.01 -4.87
C MET A 119 14.51 -1.51 -5.01
N LEU A 120 13.67 -2.08 -4.15
CA LEU A 120 13.36 -3.50 -4.12
C LEU A 120 11.94 -3.71 -4.69
N PRO A 121 11.77 -4.47 -5.78
CA PRO A 121 10.45 -4.89 -6.23
C PRO A 121 9.73 -5.72 -5.16
N VAL A 122 8.44 -5.48 -4.93
CA VAL A 122 7.66 -6.25 -3.95
C VAL A 122 7.24 -7.63 -4.47
N ASP A 123 7.36 -7.85 -5.78
CA ASP A 123 7.08 -9.14 -6.42
C ASP A 123 7.84 -10.28 -5.75
N ASN A 124 7.12 -11.37 -5.48
CA ASN A 124 7.66 -12.60 -4.88
C ASN A 124 8.27 -12.40 -3.48
N LEU A 125 8.06 -11.26 -2.82
CA LEU A 125 8.43 -11.08 -1.42
C LEU A 125 7.39 -11.72 -0.49
N LYS A 126 7.89 -12.32 0.58
CA LYS A 126 7.10 -12.71 1.75
C LYS A 126 7.74 -12.14 3.01
N LEU A 127 6.89 -12.00 4.02
CA LEU A 127 7.30 -11.55 5.34
C LEU A 127 7.43 -12.75 6.27
N LYS A 128 8.42 -12.74 7.16
CA LYS A 128 8.48 -13.66 8.30
C LYS A 128 8.89 -12.91 9.56
N ASP A 129 8.42 -13.40 10.69
CA ASP A 129 8.86 -12.89 11.97
C ASP A 129 10.24 -13.46 12.33
N ILE A 130 11.08 -12.61 12.91
CA ILE A 130 12.38 -13.01 13.46
C ILE A 130 12.25 -13.01 14.97
N GLU A 131 12.61 -14.12 15.59
CA GLU A 131 12.58 -14.25 17.05
C GLU A 131 13.45 -13.16 17.69
N LYS A 132 12.90 -12.53 18.72
CA LYS A 132 13.59 -11.49 19.47
C LYS A 132 14.84 -12.10 20.11
N SER A 133 16.02 -11.69 19.64
CA SER A 133 17.27 -12.04 20.30
C SER A 133 17.25 -11.49 21.73
N PHE A 134 17.64 -12.30 22.71
CA PHE A 134 17.56 -12.00 24.15
C PHE A 134 18.29 -10.70 24.56
N MET A 135 19.17 -10.17 23.69
CA MET A 135 19.94 -8.95 23.91
C MET A 135 19.44 -7.74 23.11
N SER A 136 18.41 -7.87 22.27
CA SER A 136 17.87 -6.76 21.47
C SER A 136 16.53 -6.29 22.03
N SER A 137 16.43 -4.98 22.31
CA SER A 137 15.15 -4.35 22.65
C SER A 137 14.23 -4.17 21.45
N LYS A 138 14.79 -4.13 20.22
CA LYS A 138 14.07 -3.86 18.97
C LYS A 138 13.22 -5.04 18.52
N HIS A 139 12.10 -4.73 17.87
CA HIS A 139 11.18 -5.67 17.25
C HIS A 139 11.55 -5.81 15.77
N ILE A 140 11.72 -7.05 15.29
CA ILE A 140 12.32 -7.34 13.98
C ILE A 140 11.39 -8.23 13.16
N PHE A 141 11.24 -7.89 11.88
CA PHE A 141 10.66 -8.77 10.86
C PHE A 141 11.60 -8.83 9.65
N ALA A 142 11.49 -9.88 8.85
CA ALA A 142 12.32 -10.06 7.67
C ALA A 142 11.48 -10.19 6.40
N LEU A 143 11.96 -9.55 5.33
CA LEU A 143 11.48 -9.76 3.97
C LEU A 143 12.41 -10.74 3.26
N PHE A 144 11.84 -11.75 2.60
CA PHE A 144 12.59 -12.75 1.84
C PHE A 144 11.93 -13.02 0.50
N ASN A 145 12.72 -13.40 -0.51
CA ASN A 145 12.19 -13.78 -1.81
C ASN A 145 11.81 -15.28 -1.81
N THR A 146 10.61 -15.59 -2.30
CA THR A 146 10.10 -16.97 -2.39
C THR A 146 10.88 -17.86 -3.36
N GLU A 147 11.56 -17.29 -4.34
CA GLU A 147 12.43 -18.00 -5.27
C GLU A 147 13.86 -18.18 -4.73
N HIS A 148 14.09 -17.91 -3.44
CA HIS A 148 15.40 -17.98 -2.78
C HIS A 148 16.50 -17.11 -3.42
N ARG A 149 16.11 -16.08 -4.18
CA ARG A 149 17.03 -15.06 -4.71
C ARG A 149 17.47 -14.11 -3.59
N ASN A 150 18.63 -13.49 -3.78
CA ASN A 150 19.07 -12.43 -2.88
C ASN A 150 18.11 -11.24 -2.97
N VAL A 151 17.63 -10.79 -1.82
CA VAL A 151 16.70 -9.65 -1.69
C VAL A 151 17.47 -8.34 -1.78
N TYR A 152 18.65 -8.28 -1.17
CA TYR A 152 19.48 -7.08 -1.19
C TYR A 152 20.96 -7.47 -1.19
N LYS A 153 21.69 -7.09 -2.23
CA LYS A 153 23.11 -7.45 -2.41
C LYS A 153 23.31 -8.97 -2.26
N ASP A 154 24.08 -9.38 -1.27
CA ASP A 154 24.38 -10.79 -0.98
C ASP A 154 23.46 -11.37 0.11
N TYR A 155 22.50 -10.58 0.60
CA TYR A 155 21.58 -10.98 1.66
C TYR A 155 20.34 -11.65 1.07
N ARG A 156 20.08 -12.88 1.52
CA ARG A 156 18.89 -13.67 1.17
C ARG A 156 17.59 -13.15 1.81
N GLN A 157 17.72 -12.31 2.85
CA GLN A 157 16.61 -11.67 3.52
C GLN A 157 17.00 -10.26 3.95
N LEU A 158 16.04 -9.35 4.04
CA LEU A 158 16.21 -8.01 4.56
C LEU A 158 15.55 -7.93 5.93
N GLU A 159 16.32 -7.72 6.99
CA GLU A 159 15.80 -7.60 8.36
C GLU A 159 15.53 -6.14 8.68
N LEU A 160 14.27 -5.84 8.99
CA LEU A 160 13.79 -4.50 9.32
C LEU A 160 13.37 -4.48 10.78
N ALA A 161 13.80 -3.45 11.49
CA ALA A 161 13.58 -3.30 12.91
C ALA A 161 13.00 -1.93 13.26
N SER A 162 12.13 -1.92 14.27
CA SER A 162 11.59 -0.73 14.93
C SER A 162 11.66 -0.92 16.45
N GLU A 163 11.55 0.19 17.19
CA GLU A 163 11.57 0.20 18.66
C GLU A 163 10.26 -0.32 19.27
N SER A 164 9.13 -0.15 18.57
CA SER A 164 7.79 -0.53 19.07
C SER A 164 7.18 -1.69 18.30
N GLN A 165 6.53 -2.61 19.01
CA GLN A 165 5.74 -3.68 18.40
C GLN A 165 4.58 -3.11 17.56
N GLU A 166 3.96 -2.02 18.01
CA GLU A 166 2.85 -1.37 17.30
C GLU A 166 3.29 -0.84 15.94
N GLU A 167 4.49 -0.27 15.85
CA GLU A 167 5.06 0.19 14.59
C GLU A 167 5.32 -0.98 13.63
N VAL A 168 5.89 -2.08 14.14
CA VAL A 168 6.10 -3.30 13.35
C VAL A 168 4.78 -3.83 12.78
N ASP A 169 3.73 -3.92 13.61
CA ASP A 169 2.42 -4.41 13.16
C ASP A 169 1.76 -3.46 12.15
N SER A 170 1.93 -2.16 12.35
CA SER A 170 1.49 -1.13 11.40
C SER A 170 2.22 -1.23 10.04
N TRP A 171 3.52 -1.53 10.06
CA TRP A 171 4.29 -1.80 8.84
C TRP A 171 3.87 -3.11 8.18
N LYS A 172 3.65 -4.20 8.93
CA LYS A 172 3.12 -5.47 8.39
C LYS A 172 1.76 -5.27 7.71
N ALA A 173 0.86 -4.49 8.31
CA ALA A 173 -0.43 -4.15 7.70
C ALA A 173 -0.25 -3.38 6.37
N SER A 174 0.76 -2.52 6.29
CA SER A 174 1.10 -1.79 5.07
C SER A 174 1.67 -2.72 3.99
N PHE A 175 2.51 -3.69 4.36
CA PHE A 175 3.00 -4.74 3.47
C PHE A 175 1.90 -5.66 2.94
N LEU A 176 0.91 -6.01 3.79
CA LEU A 176 -0.28 -6.75 3.36
C LEU A 176 -1.06 -6.02 2.27
N ARG A 177 -1.19 -4.68 2.38
CA ARG A 177 -1.81 -3.85 1.34
C ARG A 177 -1.00 -3.83 0.04
N ALA A 178 0.32 -3.95 0.13
CA ALA A 178 1.22 -4.07 -1.02
C ALA A 178 1.29 -5.50 -1.60
N GLY A 179 0.49 -6.45 -1.10
CA GLY A 179 0.48 -7.84 -1.57
C GLY A 179 1.59 -8.73 -0.99
N VAL A 180 2.35 -8.24 0.00
CA VAL A 180 3.39 -9.00 0.68
C VAL A 180 2.79 -9.70 1.91
N TYR A 181 2.56 -11.00 1.77
CA TYR A 181 1.92 -11.81 2.82
C TYR A 181 2.93 -12.44 3.79
N PRO A 182 2.55 -12.65 5.06
CA PRO A 182 3.34 -13.45 5.98
C PRO A 182 3.48 -14.88 5.44
N GLU A 183 4.64 -15.48 5.67
CA GLU A 183 4.87 -16.89 5.45
C GLU A 183 3.87 -17.67 6.30
N ARG A 184 3.03 -18.48 5.64
CA ARG A 184 2.16 -19.41 6.35
C ARG A 184 3.09 -20.31 7.15
N SER A 185 3.02 -20.23 8.47
CA SER A 185 3.61 -21.23 9.35
C SER A 185 2.96 -22.56 9.01
N VAL A 186 3.58 -23.32 8.12
CA VAL A 186 3.35 -24.76 8.10
C VAL A 186 3.87 -25.21 9.45
N ASP A 187 2.96 -25.53 10.36
CA ASP A 187 3.22 -25.90 11.75
C ASP A 187 4.55 -26.66 11.89
N LYS A 188 5.60 -25.95 12.29
CA LYS A 188 6.89 -26.55 12.66
C LYS A 188 6.81 -27.28 14.01
N GLU A 189 5.60 -27.43 14.57
CA GLU A 189 5.35 -28.15 15.82
C GLU A 189 5.01 -29.64 15.66
N LYS A 190 4.88 -30.19 14.44
CA LYS A 190 4.54 -31.63 14.28
C LYS A 190 5.67 -32.56 13.86
N VAL A 191 6.92 -32.10 13.73
CA VAL A 191 8.05 -32.99 13.38
C VAL A 191 8.87 -33.40 14.61
N SER A 192 8.86 -32.62 15.69
CA SER A 192 9.62 -32.96 16.91
C SER A 192 8.93 -34.00 17.79
N HIS A 193 7.61 -34.19 17.66
CA HIS A 193 6.86 -35.16 18.47
C HIS A 193 6.74 -36.55 17.80
N PHE A 194 7.00 -36.66 16.49
CA PHE A 194 7.00 -37.95 15.79
C PHE A 194 8.34 -38.70 15.86
N LEU A 195 9.44 -38.01 16.18
CA LEU A 195 10.75 -38.64 16.35
C LEU A 195 10.95 -39.29 17.73
N PHE A 196 10.16 -38.92 18.75
CA PHE A 196 10.28 -39.54 20.08
C PHE A 196 9.40 -40.79 20.26
N ILE A 197 8.33 -40.96 19.47
CA ILE A 197 7.40 -42.09 19.65
C ILE A 197 7.84 -43.33 18.84
N THR A 198 8.74 -43.19 17.86
CA THR A 198 9.22 -44.32 17.05
C THR A 198 10.47 -45.02 17.62
N SER A 199 11.05 -44.53 18.71
CA SER A 199 12.26 -45.12 19.33
C SER A 199 12.01 -45.81 20.70
N SER A 200 10.75 -45.97 21.13
CA SER A 200 10.41 -46.67 22.39
C SER A 200 9.52 -47.91 22.21
N PHE A 201 9.44 -48.45 20.99
CA PHE A 201 8.78 -49.73 20.71
C PHE A 201 9.70 -50.64 19.87
N CYS A 202 10.92 -50.85 20.36
CA CYS A 202 11.78 -51.96 19.93
C CYS A 202 12.69 -52.34 21.11
N LEU A 203 12.09 -53.01 22.10
CA LEU A 203 12.74 -53.88 23.08
C LEU A 203 11.69 -54.90 23.55
#